data_AF-A0A066XBQ3-F1
#
_entry.id   AF-A0A066XBQ3-F1
#
_cell.length_a   1.000
_cell.length_b   1.000
_cell.length_c   1.000
_cell.angle_alpha   90.00
_cell.angle_beta   90.00
_cell.angle_gamma   90.00
#
_symmetry.space_group_name_H-M   'P 1'
#
loop_
_entity.id
_entity.type
_entity.pdbx_description
1 polymer ?
#
loop_
_entity_poly.entity_id
_entity_poly.type
_entity_poly.pdbx_seq_one_letter_code
_entity_poly.pdbx_strand_id
1 'polypeptide(L)'
;MCIPRPRRHRAQTSASPFKNLPYQRLDSPPLTPRMAHRPTSAPVLAAAAVPVDAATMSPSPSAPRVASQHERLLMELLPPFRDTTAFHDWLNGPFVRGSWDEFCADYLSLALLSAGSPGAVPEPDKTRTAQAAREALDARRPKFLVYHPNKMGWEAEDHYVRFIVMLVTDNGLRNIWYESEWKRKGLDIAKAAYEVLIFLKTTMVYPDPNPPCYSA
;
A
#
# COMPACT_ATOMS: atom_id res chain seq x y z
N MET A 1 50.72 28.32 -27.30
CA MET A 1 49.46 28.84 -26.72
C MET A 1 48.42 28.87 -27.83
N CYS A 2 47.58 27.84 -27.93
CA CYS A 2 46.54 27.74 -28.96
C CYS A 2 45.18 27.58 -28.26
N ILE A 3 44.27 28.53 -28.47
CA ILE A 3 42.93 28.55 -27.90
C ILE A 3 41.96 27.93 -28.94
N PRO A 4 41.26 26.84 -28.65
CA PRO A 4 40.21 26.34 -29.53
C PRO A 4 38.96 27.24 -29.44
N ARG A 5 38.45 27.67 -30.61
CA ARG A 5 37.22 28.46 -30.74
C ARG A 5 35.96 27.61 -30.49
N PRO A 6 34.83 28.22 -30.08
CA PRO A 6 33.59 27.53 -29.78
C PRO A 6 32.82 27.17 -31.07
N ARG A 7 32.36 25.93 -31.19
CA ARG A 7 31.51 25.45 -32.27
C ARG A 7 30.04 25.65 -31.88
N ARG A 8 29.38 26.68 -32.43
CA ARG A 8 27.93 26.90 -32.27
C ARG A 8 27.10 26.00 -33.20
N HIS A 9 25.92 25.69 -32.70
CA HIS A 9 24.96 24.65 -33.07
C HIS A 9 24.42 24.69 -34.51
N ARG A 10 24.08 23.49 -35.03
CA ARG A 10 23.05 23.31 -36.05
C ARG A 10 21.86 22.60 -35.41
N ALA A 11 20.70 23.23 -35.44
CA ALA A 11 19.44 22.61 -35.07
C ALA A 11 19.09 21.52 -36.09
N GLN A 12 18.91 20.28 -35.62
CA GLN A 12 18.19 19.25 -36.37
C GLN A 12 16.74 19.25 -35.88
N THR A 13 15.89 19.96 -36.62
CA THR A 13 14.46 19.73 -36.69
C THR A 13 14.20 18.66 -37.74
N SER A 14 13.72 17.49 -37.34
CA SER A 14 12.92 16.58 -38.19
C SER A 14 12.32 15.51 -37.28
N ALA A 15 11.08 15.73 -36.85
CA ALA A 15 9.89 15.09 -37.40
C ALA A 15 9.54 13.80 -36.63
N SER A 16 8.58 13.98 -35.72
CA SER A 16 7.82 12.95 -35.01
C SER A 16 7.22 11.90 -35.97
N PRO A 17 7.27 10.60 -35.63
CA PRO A 17 6.61 9.55 -36.40
C PRO A 17 5.17 9.38 -35.89
N PHE A 18 4.32 10.39 -36.05
CA PHE A 18 2.88 10.27 -35.80
C PHE A 18 2.11 10.63 -37.07
N LYS A 19 2.09 9.73 -38.05
CA LYS A 19 1.08 9.73 -39.11
C LYS A 19 0.73 8.29 -39.49
N ASN A 20 -0.58 8.06 -39.56
CA ASN A 20 -1.28 6.91 -40.15
C ASN A 20 -1.76 5.82 -39.17
N LEU A 21 -2.63 6.21 -38.23
CA LEU A 21 -3.70 5.31 -37.78
C LEU A 21 -4.96 5.68 -38.57
N PRO A 22 -5.58 4.77 -39.34
CA PRO A 22 -6.93 5.01 -39.82
C PRO A 22 -7.85 5.01 -38.60
N TYR A 23 -8.62 6.08 -38.43
CA TYR A 23 -9.75 6.14 -37.51
C TYR A 23 -10.69 4.96 -37.81
N GLN A 24 -10.54 3.85 -37.08
CA GLN A 24 -11.63 2.90 -36.94
C GLN A 24 -12.69 3.58 -36.08
N ARG A 25 -13.79 3.98 -36.72
CA ARG A 25 -15.04 4.27 -36.02
C ARG A 25 -15.37 3.05 -35.17
N LEU A 26 -15.28 3.19 -33.85
CA LEU A 26 -15.96 2.29 -32.95
C LEU A 26 -17.46 2.45 -33.23
N ASP A 27 -18.08 1.34 -33.63
CA ASP A 27 -19.52 1.25 -33.81
C ASP A 27 -20.23 1.71 -32.52
N SER A 28 -21.27 2.52 -32.70
CA SER A 28 -22.11 3.05 -31.64
C SER A 28 -22.57 1.94 -30.67
N PRO A 29 -22.70 2.20 -29.37
CA PRO A 29 -23.27 1.24 -28.44
C PRO A 29 -24.73 0.93 -28.83
N PRO A 30 -25.17 -0.34 -28.73
CA PRO A 30 -26.57 -0.68 -29.00
C PRO A 30 -27.51 -0.02 -27.99
N LEU A 31 -28.69 0.36 -28.48
CA LEU A 31 -29.79 0.96 -27.71
C LEU A 31 -30.21 0.04 -26.55
N THR A 32 -30.39 0.65 -25.38
CA THR A 32 -30.92 0.01 -24.16
C THR A 32 -32.35 -0.51 -24.37
N PRO A 33 -32.67 -1.73 -23.87
CA PRO A 33 -34.05 -2.10 -23.61
C PRO A 33 -34.51 -1.50 -22.28
N ARG A 34 -35.50 -0.62 -22.36
CA ARG A 34 -36.21 0.03 -21.26
C ARG A 34 -37.43 -0.81 -20.84
N MET A 35 -37.60 -0.93 -19.51
CA MET A 35 -38.82 -1.23 -18.74
C MET A 35 -39.47 -2.62 -18.82
N ALA A 36 -39.66 -3.24 -17.65
CA ALA A 36 -40.99 -3.39 -17.05
C ALA A 36 -40.91 -3.65 -15.53
N HIS A 37 -41.78 -2.96 -14.78
CA HIS A 37 -42.08 -3.23 -13.37
C HIS A 37 -43.23 -4.24 -13.25
N ARG A 38 -43.36 -4.79 -12.02
CA ARG A 38 -44.56 -5.35 -11.32
C ARG A 38 -44.86 -6.85 -11.54
N PRO A 39 -45.62 -7.54 -10.64
CA PRO A 39 -46.19 -7.16 -9.33
C PRO A 39 -46.05 -8.17 -8.15
N THR A 40 -46.21 -7.63 -6.94
CA THR A 40 -46.84 -8.13 -5.68
C THR A 40 -47.32 -9.59 -5.55
N SER A 41 -46.96 -10.25 -4.43
CA SER A 41 -47.92 -10.83 -3.44
C SER A 41 -47.25 -11.49 -2.20
N ALA A 42 -47.42 -10.82 -1.05
CA ALA A 42 -47.99 -11.32 0.22
C ALA A 42 -47.33 -12.47 1.07
N PRO A 43 -47.63 -12.52 2.39
CA PRO A 43 -46.71 -12.93 3.46
C PRO A 43 -47.04 -14.30 4.10
N VAL A 44 -46.08 -14.92 4.80
CA VAL A 44 -46.34 -16.03 5.74
C VAL A 44 -45.49 -15.89 7.01
N LEU A 45 -46.20 -15.55 8.08
CA LEU A 45 -46.16 -15.98 9.49
C LEU A 45 -44.85 -16.36 10.21
N ALA A 46 -44.84 -15.89 11.45
CA ALA A 46 -43.87 -16.02 12.53
C ALA A 46 -43.86 -17.39 13.23
N ALA A 47 -42.73 -17.65 13.92
CA ALA A 47 -42.49 -18.46 15.12
C ALA A 47 -41.08 -19.08 15.00
N ALA A 48 -40.19 -19.16 16.00
CA ALA A 48 -40.30 -18.98 17.43
C ALA A 48 -38.91 -18.57 18.00
N ALA A 49 -38.95 -17.93 19.15
CA ALA A 49 -37.80 -17.52 19.95
C ALA A 49 -37.04 -18.70 20.55
N VAL A 50 -35.71 -18.59 20.59
CA VAL A 50 -34.84 -19.30 21.54
C VAL A 50 -33.90 -18.25 22.15
N PRO A 51 -33.82 -18.09 23.48
CA PRO A 51 -32.90 -17.15 24.09
C PRO A 51 -31.54 -17.84 24.19
N VAL A 52 -30.52 -17.26 23.56
CA VAL A 52 -29.12 -17.59 23.90
C VAL A 52 -28.43 -16.28 24.21
N ASP A 53 -27.91 -16.21 25.42
CA ASP A 53 -27.22 -15.10 26.05
C ASP A 53 -26.41 -14.25 25.07
N ALA A 54 -26.82 -12.98 24.97
CA ALA A 54 -26.00 -11.94 24.38
C ALA A 54 -24.86 -11.63 25.35
N ALA A 55 -23.76 -12.38 25.24
CA ALA A 55 -22.46 -11.87 25.65
C ALA A 55 -22.08 -10.73 24.69
N THR A 56 -22.44 -9.52 25.10
CA THR A 56 -22.02 -8.25 24.50
C THR A 56 -20.49 -8.20 24.44
N MET A 57 -19.89 -8.69 23.34
CA MET A 57 -18.50 -8.39 23.02
C MET A 57 -18.45 -6.94 22.54
N SER A 58 -18.29 -6.03 23.49
CA SER A 58 -17.91 -4.65 23.25
C SER A 58 -16.66 -4.59 22.36
N PRO A 59 -16.57 -3.67 21.38
CA PRO A 59 -15.33 -3.45 20.64
C PRO A 59 -14.24 -3.05 21.63
N SER A 60 -13.11 -3.76 21.57
CA SER A 60 -12.01 -3.58 22.51
C SER A 60 -11.49 -2.14 22.44
N PRO A 61 -11.55 -1.35 23.54
CA PRO A 61 -11.15 0.07 23.57
C PRO A 61 -9.63 0.29 23.45
N SER A 62 -8.86 -0.78 23.26
CA SER A 62 -7.40 -0.76 23.22
C SER A 62 -6.82 -0.44 21.84
N ALA A 63 -7.52 -0.77 20.74
CA ALA A 63 -7.05 -0.53 19.37
C ALA A 63 -6.64 0.95 19.09
N PRO A 64 -7.46 1.98 19.43
CA PRO A 64 -7.08 3.37 19.17
C PRO A 64 -5.94 3.89 20.07
N ARG A 65 -5.76 3.30 21.27
CA ARG A 65 -4.69 3.69 22.19
C ARG A 65 -3.34 3.08 21.78
N VAL A 66 -3.34 1.84 21.31
CA VAL A 66 -2.14 1.17 20.80
C VAL A 66 -1.67 1.85 19.50
N ALA A 67 -2.60 2.24 18.62
CA ALA A 67 -2.28 2.97 17.40
C ALA A 67 -1.59 4.32 17.68
N SER A 68 -2.09 5.13 18.62
CA SER A 68 -1.47 6.43 18.95
C SER A 68 -0.10 6.30 19.64
N GLN A 69 0.13 5.25 20.43
CA GLN A 69 1.45 4.94 20.97
C GLN A 69 2.44 4.49 19.89
N HIS A 70 1.99 3.65 18.96
CA HIS A 70 2.81 3.20 17.83
C HIS A 70 3.16 4.37 16.89
N GLU A 71 2.20 5.25 16.62
CA GLU A 71 2.40 6.47 15.85
C GLU A 71 3.49 7.36 16.45
N ARG A 72 3.42 7.63 17.77
CA ARG A 72 4.44 8.43 18.47
C ARG A 72 5.83 7.79 18.35
N LEU A 73 5.91 6.48 18.51
CA LEU A 73 7.17 5.74 18.39
C LEU A 73 7.72 5.80 16.96
N LEU A 74 6.87 5.72 15.93
CA LEU A 74 7.28 5.89 14.54
C LEU A 74 7.82 7.29 14.25
N MET A 75 7.19 8.33 14.79
CA MET A 75 7.68 9.71 14.66
C MET A 75 9.04 9.90 15.36
N GLU A 76 9.29 9.21 16.47
CA GLU A 76 10.61 9.22 17.14
C GLU A 76 11.68 8.46 16.35
N LEU A 77 11.30 7.35 15.69
CA LEU A 77 12.20 6.54 14.88
C LEU A 77 12.51 7.14 13.51
N LEU A 78 11.61 7.96 12.96
CA LEU A 78 11.69 8.53 11.62
C LEU A 78 11.95 10.05 11.67
N PRO A 79 13.21 10.50 11.53
CA PRO A 79 13.48 11.90 11.25
C PRO A 79 12.82 12.28 9.90
N PRO A 80 12.18 13.48 9.75
CA PRO A 80 12.15 14.65 10.63
C PRO A 80 10.76 14.93 11.25
N PHE A 81 9.90 13.93 11.43
CA PHE A 81 8.50 14.17 11.79
C PHE A 81 8.36 14.64 13.24
N ARG A 82 8.26 15.97 13.43
CA ARG A 82 7.96 16.60 14.74
C ARG A 82 6.48 16.94 14.93
N ASP A 83 5.70 16.82 13.87
CA ASP A 83 4.28 17.14 13.82
C ASP A 83 3.49 15.95 13.28
N THR A 84 2.38 15.62 13.95
CA THR A 84 1.48 14.50 13.61
C THR A 84 0.84 14.73 12.25
N THR A 85 0.49 15.98 11.91
CA THR A 85 -0.10 16.29 10.60
C THR A 85 0.87 15.97 9.47
N ALA A 86 2.13 16.43 9.60
CA ALA A 86 3.17 16.14 8.62
C ALA A 86 3.45 14.62 8.46
N PHE A 87 3.34 13.85 9.55
CA PHE A 87 3.47 12.40 9.50
C PHE A 87 2.31 11.75 8.75
N HIS A 88 1.06 12.15 9.03
CA HIS A 88 -0.10 11.64 8.30
C HIS A 88 -0.10 12.06 6.83
N ASP A 89 0.31 13.29 6.51
CA ASP A 89 0.46 13.74 5.12
C ASP A 89 1.50 12.90 4.38
N TRP A 90 2.59 12.53 5.06
CA TRP A 90 3.58 11.62 4.51
C TRP A 90 3.03 10.19 4.32
N LEU A 91 2.33 9.63 5.31
CA LEU A 91 1.69 8.31 5.23
C LEU A 91 0.65 8.23 4.11
N ASN A 92 -0.11 9.31 3.90
CA ASN A 92 -1.11 9.44 2.85
C ASN A 92 -0.50 9.88 1.51
N GLY A 93 0.81 10.18 1.49
CA GLY A 93 1.54 10.57 0.30
C GLY A 93 1.73 9.41 -0.67
N PRO A 94 2.04 9.71 -1.95
CA PRO A 94 2.07 8.71 -3.02
C PRO A 94 3.14 7.63 -2.84
N PHE A 95 4.23 7.91 -2.11
CA PHE A 95 5.35 6.97 -1.93
C PHE A 95 5.03 5.89 -0.90
N VAL A 96 4.36 6.27 0.18
CA VAL A 96 3.88 5.32 1.19
C VAL A 96 2.64 4.60 0.67
N ARG A 97 1.65 5.35 0.15
CA ARG A 97 0.41 4.78 -0.39
C ARG A 97 0.65 3.88 -1.58
N GLY A 98 1.51 4.25 -2.53
CA GLY A 98 1.81 3.41 -3.68
C GLY A 98 2.41 2.05 -3.27
N SER A 99 3.39 2.06 -2.37
CA SER A 99 3.99 0.83 -1.83
C SER A 99 2.99 0.01 -1.01
N TRP A 100 2.12 0.69 -0.26
CA TRP A 100 1.07 0.05 0.53
C TRP A 100 -0.02 -0.59 -0.33
N ASP A 101 -0.46 0.10 -1.38
CA ASP A 101 -1.47 -0.39 -2.31
C ASP A 101 -0.92 -1.58 -3.11
N GLU A 102 0.36 -1.56 -3.51
CA GLU A 102 1.08 -2.71 -4.08
C GLU A 102 1.08 -3.90 -3.10
N PHE A 103 1.47 -3.67 -1.84
CA PHE A 103 1.47 -4.71 -0.80
C PHE A 103 0.07 -5.30 -0.57
N CYS A 104 -0.96 -4.45 -0.57
CA CYS A 104 -2.34 -4.89 -0.41
C CYS A 104 -2.82 -5.75 -1.58
N ALA A 105 -2.56 -5.31 -2.80
CA ALA A 105 -3.01 -6.01 -4.00
C ALA A 105 -2.33 -7.37 -4.16
N ASP A 106 -1.01 -7.43 -3.95
CA ASP A 106 -0.22 -8.61 -4.29
C ASP A 106 -0.14 -9.65 -3.16
N TYR A 107 -0.30 -9.23 -1.90
CA TYR A 107 -0.15 -10.12 -0.76
C TYR A 107 -1.34 -10.07 0.19
N LEU A 108 -1.63 -8.89 0.77
CA LEU A 108 -2.55 -8.83 1.91
C LEU A 108 -3.96 -9.29 1.54
N SER A 109 -4.48 -8.89 0.37
CA SER A 109 -5.83 -9.28 -0.08
C SER A 109 -6.00 -10.81 -0.16
N LEU A 110 -4.99 -11.52 -0.67
CA LEU A 110 -5.01 -12.98 -0.77
C LEU A 110 -4.81 -13.64 0.61
N ALA A 111 -3.92 -13.08 1.43
CA ALA A 111 -3.67 -13.57 2.77
C ALA A 111 -4.92 -13.46 3.66
N LEU A 112 -5.69 -12.38 3.52
CA LEU A 112 -6.94 -12.17 4.27
C LEU A 112 -8.05 -13.13 3.86
N LEU A 113 -8.19 -13.44 2.57
CA LEU A 113 -9.14 -14.45 2.12
C LEU A 113 -8.86 -15.81 2.77
N SER A 114 -7.59 -16.09 3.07
CA SER A 114 -7.17 -17.32 3.72
C SER A 114 -7.29 -17.25 5.26
N ALA A 115 -7.00 -16.11 5.87
CA ALA A 115 -6.88 -15.95 7.32
C ALA A 115 -8.14 -15.38 8.00
N GLY A 116 -9.10 -14.83 7.26
CA GLY A 116 -10.35 -14.26 7.76
C GLY A 116 -10.24 -12.91 8.49
N SER A 117 -9.03 -12.51 8.93
CA SER A 117 -8.78 -11.23 9.59
C SER A 117 -7.31 -10.77 9.40
N PRO A 118 -7.03 -9.46 9.36
CA PRO A 118 -5.66 -8.94 9.15
C PRO A 118 -4.69 -9.29 10.27
N GLY A 119 -5.19 -9.35 11.51
CA GLY A 119 -4.41 -9.75 12.67
C GLY A 119 -4.08 -11.24 12.70
N ALA A 120 -4.75 -12.04 11.86
CA ALA A 120 -4.48 -13.47 11.72
C ALA A 120 -3.45 -13.77 10.61
N VAL A 121 -3.05 -12.78 9.81
CA VAL A 121 -2.01 -12.94 8.79
C VAL A 121 -0.64 -12.97 9.48
N PRO A 122 0.10 -14.10 9.44
CA PRO A 122 1.39 -14.22 10.11
C PRO A 122 2.39 -13.16 9.63
N GLU A 123 3.11 -12.59 10.57
CA GLU A 123 4.11 -11.56 10.29
C GLU A 123 5.52 -12.18 10.27
N PRO A 124 6.32 -11.93 9.22
CA PRO A 124 7.72 -12.34 9.19
C PRO A 124 8.53 -11.74 10.36
N ASP A 125 9.67 -12.35 10.69
CA ASP A 125 10.55 -11.78 11.72
C ASP A 125 11.06 -10.40 11.29
N LYS A 126 10.84 -9.39 12.14
CA LYS A 126 11.22 -8.00 11.87
C LYS A 126 12.71 -7.85 11.58
N THR A 127 13.58 -8.51 12.35
CA THR A 127 15.03 -8.32 12.24
C THR A 127 15.55 -8.96 10.95
N ARG A 128 15.08 -10.18 10.64
CA ARG A 128 15.40 -10.91 9.41
C ARG A 128 14.94 -10.13 8.18
N THR A 129 13.70 -9.66 8.19
CA THR A 129 13.10 -8.90 7.09
C THR A 129 13.84 -7.57 6.86
N ALA A 130 14.13 -6.83 7.92
CA ALA A 130 14.87 -5.57 7.83
C ALA A 130 16.31 -5.78 7.31
N GLN A 131 16.97 -6.86 7.74
CA GLN A 131 18.29 -7.22 7.26
C GLN A 131 18.26 -7.60 5.77
N ALA A 132 17.28 -8.42 5.35
CA ALA A 132 17.09 -8.79 3.94
C ALA A 132 16.81 -7.57 3.05
N ALA A 133 16.02 -6.61 3.52
CA ALA A 133 15.77 -5.36 2.80
C ALA A 133 17.01 -4.49 2.68
N ARG A 134 17.79 -4.36 3.77
CA ARG A 134 19.07 -3.66 3.72
C ARG A 134 20.03 -4.29 2.71
N GLU A 135 20.19 -5.60 2.75
CA GLU A 135 21.03 -6.33 1.79
C GLU A 135 20.53 -6.19 0.36
N ALA A 136 19.21 -6.18 0.14
CA ALA A 136 18.63 -5.96 -1.17
C ALA A 136 18.96 -4.57 -1.73
N LEU A 137 18.91 -3.53 -0.89
CA LEU A 137 19.27 -2.16 -1.27
C LEU A 137 20.77 -2.03 -1.53
N ASP A 138 21.60 -2.52 -0.61
CA ASP A 138 23.07 -2.43 -0.70
C ASP A 138 23.61 -3.20 -1.92
N ALA A 139 23.06 -4.39 -2.20
CA ALA A 139 23.41 -5.21 -3.37
C ALA A 139 22.64 -4.83 -4.64
N ARG A 140 21.78 -3.82 -4.60
CA ARG A 140 20.93 -3.38 -5.72
C ARG A 140 20.17 -4.54 -6.39
N ARG A 141 19.57 -5.44 -5.59
CA ARG A 141 18.90 -6.65 -6.08
C ARG A 141 17.70 -6.29 -6.99
N PRO A 142 17.72 -6.65 -8.29
CA PRO A 142 16.64 -6.30 -9.21
C PRO A 142 15.27 -6.87 -8.80
N LYS A 143 15.25 -8.02 -8.11
CA LYS A 143 14.04 -8.65 -7.56
C LYS A 143 13.14 -7.65 -6.85
N PHE A 144 13.72 -6.70 -6.11
CA PHE A 144 12.97 -5.76 -5.27
C PHE A 144 13.05 -4.30 -5.74
N LEU A 145 13.75 -3.99 -6.84
CA LEU A 145 13.97 -2.61 -7.29
C LEU A 145 13.30 -2.29 -8.62
N VAL A 146 12.97 -3.29 -9.43
CA VAL A 146 12.27 -3.07 -10.71
C VAL A 146 10.85 -2.57 -10.43
N TYR A 147 10.32 -1.71 -11.29
CA TYR A 147 8.97 -1.14 -11.13
C TYR A 147 7.88 -2.23 -11.15
N HIS A 148 7.99 -3.20 -12.07
CA HIS A 148 7.13 -4.37 -12.14
C HIS A 148 7.97 -5.66 -12.07
N PRO A 149 8.38 -6.09 -10.87
CA PRO A 149 9.13 -7.32 -10.74
C PRO A 149 8.21 -8.51 -11.01
N ASN A 150 8.76 -9.61 -11.50
CA ASN A 150 8.04 -10.87 -11.54
C ASN A 150 7.89 -11.41 -10.10
N LYS A 151 6.65 -11.50 -9.63
CA LYS A 151 6.28 -11.91 -8.27
C LYS A 151 5.93 -13.40 -8.16
N MET A 152 6.11 -14.18 -9.23
CA MET A 152 5.88 -15.63 -9.15
C MET A 152 6.83 -16.27 -8.14
N GLY A 153 6.25 -17.03 -7.20
CA GLY A 153 6.99 -17.71 -6.13
C GLY A 153 7.54 -16.78 -5.04
N TRP A 154 6.99 -15.58 -4.90
CA TRP A 154 7.29 -14.73 -3.75
C TRP A 154 6.65 -15.28 -2.49
N GLU A 155 7.42 -15.29 -1.42
CA GLU A 155 6.94 -15.60 -0.08
C GLU A 155 6.45 -14.34 0.63
N ALA A 156 5.73 -14.50 1.75
CA ALA A 156 5.29 -13.37 2.57
C ALA A 156 6.42 -12.36 2.86
N GLU A 157 7.59 -12.86 3.26
CA GLU A 157 8.76 -12.02 3.55
C GLU A 157 9.22 -11.20 2.34
N ASP A 158 9.10 -11.71 1.11
CA ASP A 158 9.49 -10.98 -0.09
C ASP A 158 8.63 -9.73 -0.30
N HIS A 159 7.33 -9.81 0.00
CA HIS A 159 6.43 -8.66 -0.08
C HIS A 159 6.74 -7.61 0.99
N TYR A 160 7.08 -8.04 2.20
CA TYR A 160 7.52 -7.13 3.27
C TYR A 160 8.86 -6.46 2.91
N VAL A 161 9.82 -7.22 2.40
CA VAL A 161 11.10 -6.69 1.92
C VAL A 161 10.86 -5.69 0.79
N ARG A 162 10.01 -6.00 -0.18
CA ARG A 162 9.64 -5.10 -1.28
C ARG A 162 9.09 -3.78 -0.77
N PHE A 163 8.15 -3.80 0.18
CA PHE A 163 7.61 -2.58 0.78
C PHE A 163 8.72 -1.72 1.39
N ILE A 164 9.60 -2.31 2.21
CA ILE A 164 10.70 -1.58 2.86
C ILE A 164 11.66 -1.01 1.82
N VAL A 165 12.03 -1.80 0.80
CA VAL A 165 12.95 -1.38 -0.26
C VAL A 165 12.38 -0.16 -0.99
N MET A 166 11.11 -0.21 -1.42
CA MET A 166 10.45 0.90 -2.12
C MET A 166 10.32 2.13 -1.23
N LEU A 167 9.93 1.94 0.02
CA LEU A 167 9.82 3.03 0.97
C LEU A 167 11.16 3.74 1.17
N VAL A 168 12.26 2.99 1.33
CA VAL A 168 13.61 3.56 1.50
C VAL A 168 14.12 4.24 0.25
N THR A 169 13.94 3.65 -0.94
CA THR A 169 14.37 4.30 -2.18
C THR A 169 13.65 5.61 -2.40
N ASP A 170 12.34 5.62 -2.22
CA ASP A 170 11.51 6.78 -2.55
C ASP A 170 11.67 7.91 -1.54
N ASN A 171 11.85 7.59 -0.25
CA ASN A 171 12.16 8.59 0.77
C ASN A 171 13.59 9.12 0.67
N GLY A 172 14.54 8.32 0.18
CA GLY A 172 15.87 8.78 -0.18
C GLY A 172 15.84 9.86 -1.27
N LEU A 173 14.95 9.72 -2.26
CA LEU A 173 14.77 10.72 -3.32
C LEU A 173 14.20 12.05 -2.81
N ARG A 174 13.48 12.06 -1.68
CA ARG A 174 12.89 13.27 -1.08
C ARG A 174 13.76 13.93 0.00
N ASN A 175 15.01 13.46 0.18
CA ASN A 175 15.91 13.91 1.25
C ASN A 175 15.33 13.71 2.66
N ILE A 176 14.43 12.74 2.84
CA ILE A 176 13.97 12.33 4.18
C ILE A 176 15.07 11.51 4.86
N TRP A 177 15.72 10.62 4.10
CA TRP A 177 16.92 9.91 4.52
C TRP A 177 18.07 10.22 3.58
N TYR A 178 19.17 10.73 4.14
CA TYR A 178 20.39 10.95 3.36
C TYR A 178 21.15 9.63 3.16
N GLU A 179 21.88 9.50 2.06
CA GLU A 179 22.69 8.30 1.78
C GLU A 179 23.72 8.03 2.91
N SER A 180 24.25 9.08 3.53
CA SER A 180 25.16 8.97 4.68
C SER A 180 24.47 8.40 5.92
N GLU A 181 23.19 8.72 6.14
CA GLU A 181 22.38 8.16 7.21
C GLU A 181 22.02 6.71 6.94
N TRP A 182 21.68 6.37 5.69
CA TRP A 182 21.49 4.98 5.28
C TRP A 182 22.74 4.14 5.54
N LYS A 183 23.93 4.62 5.14
CA LYS A 183 25.19 3.90 5.39
C LYS A 183 25.48 3.66 6.87
N ARG A 184 25.09 4.59 7.74
CA ARG A 184 25.35 4.50 9.19
C ARG A 184 24.27 3.74 9.95
N LYS A 185 23.00 3.91 9.58
CA LYS A 185 21.81 3.50 10.34
C LYS A 185 20.81 2.68 9.49
N GLY A 186 21.22 2.14 8.35
CA GLY A 186 20.31 1.51 7.38
C GLY A 186 19.47 0.38 7.97
N LEU A 187 20.01 -0.41 8.91
CA LEU A 187 19.24 -1.44 9.58
C LEU A 187 18.14 -0.87 10.49
N ASP A 188 18.41 0.22 11.21
CA ASP A 188 17.42 0.88 12.06
C ASP A 188 16.33 1.54 11.22
N ILE A 189 16.71 2.16 10.09
CA ILE A 189 15.77 2.72 9.11
C ILE A 189 14.88 1.61 8.54
N ALA A 190 15.45 0.47 8.15
CA ALA A 190 14.69 -0.67 7.65
C ALA A 190 13.73 -1.26 8.71
N LYS A 191 14.15 -1.31 9.98
CA LYS A 191 13.29 -1.70 11.10
C LYS A 191 12.15 -0.71 11.33
N ALA A 192 12.40 0.58 11.19
CA ALA A 192 11.35 1.59 11.31
C ALA A 192 10.37 1.54 10.13
N ALA A 193 10.85 1.32 8.91
CA ALA A 193 10.03 1.08 7.73
C ALA A 193 9.13 -0.17 7.87
N TYR A 194 9.65 -1.24 8.50
CA TYR A 194 8.84 -2.40 8.86
C TYR A 194 7.69 -2.01 9.81
N GLU A 195 7.96 -1.22 10.84
CA GLU A 195 6.92 -0.77 11.78
C GLU A 195 5.86 0.12 11.11
N VAL A 196 6.26 0.93 10.11
CA VAL A 196 5.28 1.69 9.29
C VAL A 196 4.33 0.75 8.59
N LEU A 197 4.82 -0.36 8.03
CA LEU A 197 3.97 -1.37 7.40
C LEU A 197 3.00 -1.99 8.41
N ILE A 198 3.48 -2.34 9.61
CA ILE A 198 2.63 -2.88 10.67
C ILE A 198 1.57 -1.87 11.11
N PHE A 199 1.96 -0.61 11.29
CA PHE A 199 1.03 0.46 11.61
C PHE A 199 -0.07 0.59 10.55
N LEU A 200 0.28 0.59 9.25
CA LEU A 200 -0.70 0.61 8.16
C LEU A 200 -1.64 -0.59 8.19
N LYS A 201 -1.13 -1.80 8.44
CA LYS A 201 -1.97 -3.00 8.62
C LYS A 201 -2.95 -2.86 9.77
N THR A 202 -2.50 -2.35 10.91
CA THR A 202 -3.34 -2.23 12.13
C THR A 202 -4.39 -1.13 12.03
N THR A 203 -4.11 -0.06 11.28
CA THR A 203 -5.01 1.09 11.10
C THR A 203 -5.97 0.93 9.92
N MET A 204 -5.76 -0.10 9.09
CA MET A 204 -6.65 -0.42 7.99
C MET A 204 -8.04 -0.77 8.51
N VAL A 205 -9.01 0.10 8.25
CA VAL A 205 -10.42 -0.12 8.59
C VAL A 205 -10.99 -1.13 7.60
N TYR A 206 -11.41 -2.28 8.10
CA TYR A 206 -12.18 -3.24 7.31
C TYR A 206 -13.66 -2.90 7.41
N PRO A 207 -14.39 -2.79 6.30
CA PRO A 207 -15.83 -2.87 6.36
C PRO A 207 -16.20 -4.23 6.94
N ASP A 208 -16.94 -4.23 8.05
CA ASP A 208 -17.52 -5.44 8.62
C ASP A 208 -18.35 -6.14 7.53
N PRO A 209 -18.06 -7.39 7.17
CA PRO A 209 -18.84 -8.11 6.17
C PRO A 209 -20.28 -8.40 6.64
N ASN A 210 -20.59 -8.26 7.94
CA ASN A 210 -21.93 -8.37 8.51
C ASN A 210 -22.23 -7.19 9.44
N PRO A 211 -22.48 -5.98 8.90
CA PRO A 211 -22.90 -4.87 9.75
C PRO A 211 -24.21 -5.27 10.46
N PRO A 212 -24.41 -4.92 11.73
CA PRO A 212 -25.65 -5.23 12.44
C PRO A 212 -26.84 -4.67 11.65
N CYS A 213 -27.64 -5.57 11.06
CA CYS A 213 -28.91 -5.22 10.43
C CYS A 213 -29.92 -4.92 11.52
N TYR A 214 -30.17 -3.64 11.76
CA TYR A 214 -31.32 -3.21 12.55
C TYR A 214 -32.59 -3.39 11.72
N SER A 215 -33.15 -4.59 11.75
CA SER A 215 -34.52 -4.82 11.29
C SER A 215 -35.46 -4.24 12.35
N ALA A 216 -36.21 -3.20 11.97
CA ALA A 216 -37.26 -2.58 12.81
C ALA A 216 -38.52 -3.44 12.86
#